data_AF-M6Q2P9-F1
#
_entry.id   AF-M6Q2P9-F1
#
_cell.length_a   1.000
_cell.length_b   1.000
_cell.length_c   1.000
_cell.angle_alpha   90.00
_cell.angle_beta   90.00
_cell.angle_gamma   90.00
#
_symmetry.space_group_name_H-M   'P 1'
#
loop_
_entity.id
_entity.type
_entity.pdbx_description
1 polymer ?
#
loop_
_entity_poly.entity_id
_entity_poly.type
_entity_poly.pdbx_seq_one_letter_code
_entity_poly.pdbx_strand_id
1 'polypeptide(L)'
;MLKKNKTILFQVILILFALFHLISIQAQESSYALNAPCREFGNYSTLEEIKKAKLKNDPTKILVKTVKGNQIEVPATDAYDAIKIADEKDFGNFMKTYESICGKGIKPPFYYSIPFVVELETQKCVGESKRFKRSSVLKSEFWRSKAEQLSISICYNTRNAILNNPLALPEPLDSKCPDFGILSIKKEDLNKFKLNSDSGKIWIRAANGKFLAVRNDQATEAFKISNDDELFYYYVNFAMVCGERVPPHFDVIPYLETESTEGCIRHADKSNPRAEAECYEKTNENFLNDKFKKK
;
A
#
# COMPACT_ATOMS: atom_id res chain seq x y z
N MET A 1 36.32 -71.97 -31.59
CA MET A 1 34.96 -71.41 -31.38
C MET A 1 34.90 -70.08 -30.59
N LEU A 2 36.02 -69.46 -30.16
CA LEU A 2 35.99 -68.27 -29.28
C LEU A 2 35.81 -66.88 -29.95
N LYS A 3 35.93 -66.74 -31.27
CA LYS A 3 35.86 -65.40 -31.92
C LYS A 3 34.44 -64.84 -32.10
N LYS A 4 33.40 -65.70 -32.19
CA LYS A 4 32.00 -65.25 -32.39
C LYS A 4 31.35 -64.68 -31.12
N ASN A 5 31.77 -65.10 -29.93
CA ASN A 5 31.15 -64.65 -28.67
C ASN A 5 31.63 -63.26 -28.20
N LYS A 6 32.83 -62.81 -28.60
CA LYS A 6 33.34 -61.47 -28.22
C LYS A 6 32.55 -60.33 -28.86
N THR A 7 32.12 -60.51 -30.12
CA THR A 7 31.34 -59.49 -30.85
C THR A 7 29.94 -59.33 -30.25
N ILE A 8 29.32 -60.44 -29.84
CA ILE A 8 28.01 -60.45 -29.17
C ILE A 8 28.10 -59.79 -27.80
N LEU A 9 29.16 -60.09 -27.02
CA LEU A 9 29.36 -59.48 -25.71
C LEU A 9 29.54 -57.95 -25.81
N PHE A 10 30.31 -57.48 -26.79
CA PHE A 10 30.49 -56.04 -27.03
C PHE A 10 29.20 -55.34 -27.46
N GLN A 11 28.38 -55.98 -28.30
CA GLN A 11 27.05 -55.46 -28.67
C GLN A 11 26.12 -55.38 -27.47
N VAL A 12 26.10 -56.39 -26.60
CA VAL A 12 25.26 -56.39 -25.40
C VAL A 12 25.68 -55.29 -24.42
N ILE A 13 26.98 -55.05 -24.25
CA ILE A 13 27.50 -53.96 -23.41
C ILE A 13 27.11 -52.59 -23.98
N LEU A 14 27.22 -52.39 -25.30
CA LEU A 14 26.80 -51.15 -25.97
C LEU A 14 25.29 -50.90 -25.86
N ILE A 15 24.46 -51.94 -25.99
CA ILE A 15 23.01 -51.84 -25.80
C ILE A 15 22.68 -51.49 -24.35
N LEU A 16 23.35 -52.12 -23.38
CA LEU A 16 23.21 -51.78 -21.96
C LEU A 16 23.62 -50.33 -21.68
N PHE A 17 24.75 -49.86 -22.23
CA PHE A 17 25.18 -48.47 -22.07
C PHE A 17 24.19 -47.48 -22.70
N ALA A 18 23.66 -47.79 -23.88
CA ALA A 18 22.63 -47.00 -24.53
C ALA A 18 21.33 -46.97 -23.71
N LEU A 19 20.92 -48.11 -23.14
CA LEU A 19 19.76 -48.20 -22.24
C LEU A 19 19.97 -47.38 -20.96
N PHE A 20 21.14 -47.46 -20.33
CA PHE A 20 21.45 -46.68 -19.13
C PHE A 20 21.47 -45.18 -19.41
N HIS A 21 21.97 -44.74 -20.58
CA HIS A 21 21.89 -43.35 -20.99
C HIS A 21 20.46 -42.91 -21.32
N LEU A 22 19.65 -43.73 -21.99
CA LEU A 22 18.23 -43.46 -22.23
C LEU A 22 17.43 -43.32 -20.94
N ILE A 23 17.66 -44.21 -19.96
CA ILE A 23 17.00 -44.16 -18.64
C ILE A 23 17.46 -42.92 -17.85
N SER A 24 18.74 -42.56 -17.91
CA SER A 24 19.24 -41.32 -17.28
C SER A 24 18.63 -40.06 -17.89
N ILE A 25 18.46 -40.01 -19.22
CA ILE A 25 17.84 -38.86 -19.90
C ILE A 25 16.36 -38.77 -19.54
N GLN A 26 15.65 -39.90 -19.53
CA GLN A 26 14.22 -39.95 -19.20
C GLN A 26 13.92 -39.67 -17.71
N ALA A 27 14.86 -39.97 -16.81
CA ALA A 27 14.77 -39.59 -15.39
C ALA A 27 15.04 -38.09 -15.13
N GLN A 28 15.75 -37.42 -16.05
CA GLN A 28 16.03 -35.98 -15.97
C GLN A 28 14.88 -35.15 -16.57
N GLU A 29 14.12 -35.70 -17.52
CA GLU A 29 12.95 -35.06 -18.13
C GLU A 29 11.70 -34.97 -17.21
N SER A 30 11.66 -35.65 -16.07
CA SER A 30 10.47 -35.65 -15.19
C SER A 30 10.59 -34.77 -13.94
N SER A 31 11.46 -33.76 -13.93
CA SER A 31 11.52 -32.82 -12.80
C SER A 31 10.37 -31.81 -12.90
N TYR A 32 9.43 -31.87 -11.95
CA TYR A 32 8.34 -30.91 -11.86
C TYR A 32 8.92 -29.52 -11.55
N ALA A 33 8.66 -28.56 -12.43
CA ALA A 33 8.99 -27.16 -12.21
C ALA A 33 7.72 -26.37 -11.91
N LEU A 34 7.77 -25.46 -10.94
CA LEU A 34 6.67 -24.54 -10.67
C LEU A 34 6.42 -23.66 -11.91
N ASN A 35 5.19 -23.69 -12.42
CA ASN A 35 4.75 -22.95 -13.60
C ASN A 35 4.03 -21.65 -13.19
N ALA A 36 4.22 -20.59 -13.99
CA ALA A 36 3.57 -19.28 -13.82
C ALA A 36 3.74 -18.58 -12.44
N PRO A 37 4.97 -18.53 -11.88
CA PRO A 37 5.24 -18.07 -10.51
C PRO A 37 4.89 -16.61 -10.23
N CYS A 38 4.84 -15.69 -11.20
CA CYS A 38 4.89 -14.25 -10.88
C CYS A 38 3.70 -13.70 -10.08
N ARG A 39 2.55 -14.38 -10.11
CA ARG A 39 1.39 -13.98 -9.31
C ARG A 39 1.51 -14.38 -7.84
N GLU A 40 2.14 -15.53 -7.59
CA GLU A 40 2.08 -16.21 -6.28
C GLU A 40 3.46 -16.43 -5.66
N PHE A 41 4.54 -16.25 -6.39
CA PHE A 41 5.90 -16.49 -5.91
C PHE A 41 6.28 -15.48 -4.83
N GLY A 42 6.74 -16.01 -3.71
CA GLY A 42 6.93 -15.31 -2.43
C GLY A 42 5.74 -15.44 -1.49
N ASN A 43 4.59 -15.87 -2.00
CA ASN A 43 3.36 -16.05 -1.24
C ASN A 43 2.54 -17.25 -1.75
N TYR A 44 3.20 -18.36 -2.07
CA TYR A 44 2.50 -19.55 -2.53
C TYR A 44 1.55 -20.05 -1.43
N SER A 45 0.29 -20.21 -1.80
CA SER A 45 -0.79 -20.56 -0.87
C SER A 45 -0.77 -22.03 -0.46
N THR A 46 -0.12 -22.90 -1.25
CA THR A 46 0.04 -24.33 -0.92
C THR A 46 1.50 -24.77 -0.89
N LEU A 47 1.92 -25.31 0.25
CA LEU A 47 3.25 -25.90 0.40
C LEU A 47 3.42 -27.19 -0.41
N GLU A 48 2.33 -27.81 -0.87
CA GLU A 48 2.36 -29.05 -1.64
C GLU A 48 2.96 -28.88 -3.05
N GLU A 49 2.65 -27.79 -3.75
CA GLU A 49 3.29 -27.53 -5.06
C GLU A 49 4.78 -27.23 -4.91
N ILE A 50 5.16 -26.52 -3.84
CA ILE A 50 6.56 -26.26 -3.50
C ILE A 50 7.29 -27.57 -3.18
N LYS A 51 6.67 -28.47 -2.39
CA LYS A 51 7.23 -29.80 -2.10
C LYS A 51 7.48 -30.62 -3.36
N LYS A 52 6.56 -30.59 -4.32
CA LYS A 52 6.71 -31.29 -5.62
C LYS A 52 7.87 -30.74 -6.44
N ALA A 53 8.15 -29.44 -6.33
CA ALA A 53 9.22 -28.78 -7.07
C ALA A 53 10.59 -28.84 -6.40
N LYS A 54 10.69 -29.37 -5.18
CA LYS A 54 11.98 -29.53 -4.49
C LYS A 54 12.90 -30.46 -5.26
N LEU A 55 14.16 -30.07 -5.35
CA LEU A 55 15.18 -30.92 -5.97
C LEU A 55 15.45 -32.11 -5.05
N LYS A 56 15.50 -33.31 -5.64
CA LYS A 56 15.81 -34.55 -4.89
C LYS A 56 17.19 -34.51 -4.21
N ASN A 57 18.14 -33.84 -4.84
CA ASN A 57 19.53 -33.76 -4.38
C ASN A 57 19.78 -32.58 -3.43
N ASP A 58 18.93 -31.56 -3.46
CA ASP A 58 19.02 -30.37 -2.60
C ASP A 58 17.61 -29.87 -2.23
N PRO A 59 17.03 -30.34 -1.11
CA PRO A 59 15.66 -29.99 -0.71
C PRO A 59 15.52 -28.54 -0.21
N THR A 60 16.62 -27.78 -0.14
CA THR A 60 16.60 -26.34 0.14
C THR A 60 16.27 -25.51 -1.11
N LYS A 61 16.34 -26.12 -2.30
CA LYS A 61 16.04 -25.49 -3.58
C LYS A 61 14.83 -26.12 -4.27
N ILE A 62 14.23 -25.34 -5.14
CA ILE A 62 13.12 -25.73 -6.01
C ILE A 62 13.44 -25.39 -7.47
N LEU A 63 12.86 -26.15 -8.40
CA LEU A 63 12.91 -25.87 -9.83
C LEU A 63 11.72 -24.97 -10.21
N VAL A 64 11.99 -23.85 -10.87
CA VAL A 64 10.97 -22.86 -11.25
C VAL A 64 11.11 -22.53 -12.74
N LYS A 65 9.98 -22.48 -13.44
CA LYS A 65 9.92 -22.03 -14.83
C LYS A 65 9.75 -20.51 -14.88
N THR A 66 10.73 -19.83 -15.46
CA THR A 66 10.72 -18.38 -15.69
C THR A 66 9.69 -17.99 -16.74
N VAL A 67 9.34 -16.70 -16.82
CA VAL A 67 8.44 -16.16 -17.87
C VAL A 67 9.00 -16.34 -19.30
N LYS A 68 10.31 -16.55 -19.43
CA LYS A 68 10.99 -16.84 -20.70
C LYS A 68 10.98 -18.32 -21.07
N GLY A 69 10.41 -19.18 -20.23
CA GLY A 69 10.31 -20.62 -20.45
C GLY A 69 11.49 -21.43 -19.93
N ASN A 70 12.59 -20.78 -19.53
CA ASN A 70 13.76 -21.45 -18.94
C ASN A 70 13.45 -21.95 -17.54
N GLN A 71 14.04 -23.08 -17.16
CA GLN A 71 14.01 -23.58 -15.79
C GLN A 71 15.25 -23.11 -15.02
N ILE A 72 15.05 -22.62 -13.80
CA ILE A 72 16.12 -22.20 -12.90
C ILE A 72 15.91 -22.79 -11.51
N GLU A 73 17.00 -22.95 -10.77
CA GLU A 73 16.97 -23.36 -9.37
C GLU A 73 16.96 -22.12 -8.47
N VAL A 74 16.06 -22.08 -7.50
CA VAL A 74 15.98 -20.98 -6.52
C VAL A 74 15.76 -21.52 -5.11
N PRO A 75 16.08 -20.75 -4.06
CA PRO A 75 15.78 -21.15 -2.68
C PRO A 75 14.28 -21.41 -2.50
N ALA A 76 13.94 -22.49 -1.80
CA ALA A 76 12.56 -22.85 -1.53
C ALA A 76 11.84 -21.80 -0.66
N THR A 77 12.56 -21.18 0.27
CA THR A 77 12.04 -20.15 1.19
C THR A 77 11.52 -18.93 0.46
N ASP A 78 12.17 -18.53 -0.64
CA ASP A 78 11.80 -17.37 -1.44
C ASP A 78 10.43 -17.54 -2.12
N ALA A 79 9.91 -18.77 -2.21
CA ALA A 79 8.61 -19.04 -2.82
C ALA A 79 7.42 -18.76 -1.89
N TYR A 80 7.56 -18.79 -0.56
CA TYR A 80 6.39 -18.71 0.34
C TYR A 80 6.55 -17.81 1.56
N ASP A 81 7.75 -17.33 1.87
CA ASP A 81 8.01 -16.56 3.09
C ASP A 81 8.24 -15.06 2.85
N ALA A 82 7.92 -14.52 1.67
CA ALA A 82 8.20 -13.10 1.37
C ALA A 82 7.43 -12.13 2.28
N ILE A 83 6.26 -12.53 2.78
CA ILE A 83 5.49 -11.75 3.76
C ILE A 83 6.11 -11.71 5.16
N LYS A 84 7.19 -12.44 5.41
CA LYS A 84 7.96 -12.43 6.67
C LYS A 84 9.25 -11.61 6.58
N ILE A 85 9.60 -11.13 5.39
CA ILE A 85 10.85 -10.39 5.15
C ILE A 85 10.78 -9.02 5.85
N ALA A 86 11.67 -8.81 6.81
CA ALA A 86 11.71 -7.61 7.64
C ALA A 86 13.00 -6.78 7.47
N ASP A 87 14.04 -7.31 6.82
CA ASP A 87 15.32 -6.62 6.60
C ASP A 87 15.67 -6.45 5.12
N GLU A 88 16.60 -5.53 4.87
CA GLU A 88 17.01 -5.12 3.52
C GLU A 88 17.74 -6.23 2.76
N LYS A 89 18.54 -7.05 3.45
CA LYS A 89 19.35 -8.09 2.81
C LYS A 89 18.45 -9.18 2.26
N ASP A 90 17.53 -9.68 3.07
CA ASP A 90 16.60 -10.72 2.68
C ASP A 90 15.61 -10.21 1.62
N PHE A 91 15.17 -8.95 1.72
CA PHE A 91 14.39 -8.31 0.68
C PHE A 91 15.15 -8.20 -0.65
N GLY A 92 16.42 -7.79 -0.61
CA GLY A 92 17.27 -7.70 -1.79
C GLY A 92 17.51 -9.06 -2.45
N ASN A 93 17.67 -10.12 -1.66
CA ASN A 93 17.80 -11.49 -2.17
C ASN A 93 16.50 -11.94 -2.83
N PHE A 94 15.37 -11.79 -2.13
CA PHE A 94 14.06 -12.14 -2.68
C PHE A 94 13.75 -11.40 -3.97
N MET A 95 13.99 -10.09 -4.05
CA MET A 95 13.74 -9.31 -5.27
C MET A 95 14.65 -9.75 -6.43
N LYS A 96 15.91 -10.10 -6.20
CA LYS A 96 16.78 -10.67 -7.24
C LYS A 96 16.22 -12.00 -7.75
N THR A 97 15.79 -12.87 -6.86
CA THR A 97 15.15 -14.14 -7.21
C THR A 97 13.87 -13.87 -8.03
N TYR A 98 12.98 -13.02 -7.53
CA TYR A 98 11.72 -12.67 -8.19
C TYR A 98 11.96 -12.06 -9.59
N GLU A 99 12.89 -11.12 -9.74
CA GLU A 99 13.24 -10.51 -11.03
C GLU A 99 13.88 -11.50 -12.01
N SER A 100 14.67 -12.47 -11.53
CA SER A 100 15.23 -13.53 -12.37
C SER A 100 14.13 -14.43 -12.98
N ILE A 101 13.01 -14.57 -12.27
CA ILE A 101 11.87 -15.37 -12.67
C ILE A 101 10.92 -14.56 -13.57
N CYS A 102 10.62 -13.31 -13.17
CA CYS A 102 9.52 -12.50 -13.68
C CYS A 102 9.93 -11.34 -14.59
N GLY A 103 11.22 -11.02 -14.64
CA GLY A 103 11.76 -9.88 -15.37
C GLY A 103 12.20 -8.75 -14.44
N LYS A 104 13.21 -8.00 -14.88
CA LYS A 104 13.83 -6.90 -14.13
C LYS A 104 12.81 -5.77 -13.87
N GLY A 105 12.77 -5.25 -12.64
CA GLY A 105 11.89 -4.16 -12.24
C GLY A 105 10.43 -4.55 -11.99
N ILE A 106 10.05 -5.81 -12.20
CA ILE A 106 8.70 -6.29 -11.90
C ILE A 106 8.57 -6.50 -10.39
N LYS A 107 7.49 -5.98 -9.81
CA LYS A 107 7.16 -6.13 -8.40
C LYS A 107 6.09 -7.22 -8.24
N PRO A 108 6.17 -8.06 -7.19
CA PRO A 108 5.08 -8.96 -6.86
C PRO A 108 3.78 -8.19 -6.56
N PRO A 109 2.60 -8.77 -6.80
CA PRO A 109 1.32 -8.13 -6.49
C PRO A 109 1.19 -7.68 -5.02
N PHE A 110 1.82 -8.41 -4.10
CA PHE A 110 1.84 -8.13 -2.67
C PHE A 110 3.06 -7.30 -2.22
N TYR A 111 3.81 -6.68 -3.13
CA TYR A 111 5.03 -5.91 -2.83
C TYR A 111 4.85 -4.91 -1.69
N TYR A 112 3.75 -4.15 -1.71
CA TYR A 112 3.45 -3.13 -0.72
C TYR A 112 3.02 -3.69 0.64
N SER A 113 2.90 -5.01 0.75
CA SER A 113 2.56 -5.73 1.98
C SER A 113 3.74 -6.44 2.62
N ILE A 114 4.90 -6.47 1.96
CA ILE A 114 6.13 -7.03 2.52
C ILE A 114 6.57 -6.16 3.70
N PRO A 115 6.78 -6.70 4.92
CA PRO A 115 7.04 -5.89 6.12
C PRO A 115 8.18 -4.89 5.98
N PHE A 116 9.31 -5.28 5.37
CA PHE A 116 10.41 -4.36 5.07
C PHE A 116 9.98 -3.16 4.22
N VAL A 117 9.21 -3.40 3.15
CA VAL A 117 8.70 -2.35 2.26
C VAL A 117 7.72 -1.45 3.00
N VAL A 118 6.81 -2.03 3.80
CA VAL A 118 5.86 -1.26 4.61
C VAL A 118 6.60 -0.31 5.55
N GLU A 119 7.64 -0.79 6.22
CA GLU A 119 8.43 0.04 7.14
C GLU A 119 9.18 1.16 6.38
N LEU A 120 9.79 0.84 5.24
CA LEU A 120 10.47 1.82 4.40
C LEU A 120 9.51 2.93 3.92
N GLU A 121 8.31 2.57 3.45
CA GLU A 121 7.31 3.54 3.01
C GLU A 121 6.74 4.36 4.18
N THR A 122 6.62 3.75 5.37
CA THR A 122 6.24 4.45 6.60
C THR A 122 7.24 5.53 6.96
N GLN A 123 8.54 5.22 6.94
CA GLN A 123 9.61 6.18 7.22
C GLN A 123 9.62 7.34 6.23
N LYS A 124 9.41 7.06 4.93
CA LYS A 124 9.27 8.11 3.91
C LYS A 124 8.05 8.99 4.17
N CYS A 125 6.91 8.41 4.53
CA CYS A 125 5.69 9.13 4.89
C CYS A 125 5.89 10.05 6.10
N VAL A 126 6.57 9.55 7.15
CA VAL A 126 6.95 10.35 8.33
C VAL A 126 7.93 11.46 7.97
N GLY A 127 8.89 11.19 7.07
CA GLY A 127 9.81 12.21 6.56
C GLY A 127 9.08 13.34 5.84
N GLU A 128 8.10 13.02 5.00
CA GLU A 128 7.27 14.01 4.30
C GLU A 128 6.34 14.78 5.24
N SER A 129 5.84 14.13 6.29
CA SER A 129 5.01 14.77 7.32
C SER A 129 5.70 15.96 7.99
N LYS A 130 7.03 15.94 8.10
CA LYS A 130 7.80 17.07 8.65
C LYS A 130 7.63 18.38 7.86
N ARG A 131 7.15 18.32 6.62
CA ARG A 131 6.89 19.54 5.82
C ARG A 131 5.84 20.45 6.47
N PHE A 132 4.92 19.91 7.27
CA PHE A 132 3.92 20.72 7.98
C PHE A 132 4.55 21.72 8.95
N LYS A 133 5.76 21.45 9.50
CA LYS A 133 6.53 22.43 10.28
C LYS A 133 6.94 23.67 9.48
N ARG A 134 6.99 23.57 8.16
CA ARG A 134 7.36 24.63 7.23
C ARG A 134 6.15 25.13 6.40
N SER A 135 4.94 24.71 6.76
CA SER A 135 3.72 25.06 6.07
C SER A 135 3.55 26.57 5.91
N SER A 136 3.31 27.04 4.68
CA SER A 136 2.88 28.42 4.42
C SER A 136 1.38 28.62 4.62
N VAL A 137 0.60 27.53 4.58
CA VAL A 137 -0.86 27.54 4.78
C VAL A 137 -1.19 27.65 6.28
N LEU A 138 -0.52 26.85 7.11
CA LEU A 138 -0.65 26.91 8.57
C LEU A 138 0.31 27.98 9.10
N LYS A 139 -0.20 29.07 9.67
CA LYS A 139 0.67 30.17 10.16
C LYS A 139 1.22 29.97 11.58
N SER A 140 0.50 29.25 12.44
CA SER A 140 0.89 29.07 13.86
C SER A 140 1.73 27.81 14.06
N GLU A 141 2.75 27.93 14.91
CA GLU A 141 3.60 26.80 15.31
C GLU A 141 2.80 25.68 15.98
N PHE A 142 1.79 26.03 16.81
CA PHE A 142 0.90 25.06 17.43
C PHE A 142 0.21 24.18 16.39
N TRP A 143 -0.40 24.77 15.36
CA TRP A 143 -1.11 24.00 14.32
C TRP A 143 -0.18 23.26 13.38
N ARG A 144 0.98 23.83 13.05
CA ARG A 144 2.03 23.12 12.30
C ARG A 144 2.48 21.86 13.04
N SER A 145 2.65 21.96 14.35
CA SER A 145 3.02 20.83 15.21
C SER A 145 1.90 19.80 15.32
N LYS A 146 0.65 20.24 15.52
CA LYS A 146 -0.52 19.35 15.55
C LYS A 146 -0.69 18.65 14.19
N ALA A 147 -0.49 19.35 13.07
CA ALA A 147 -0.62 18.79 11.72
C ALA A 147 0.44 17.72 11.45
N GLU A 148 1.70 17.98 11.81
CA GLU A 148 2.77 16.99 11.73
C GLU A 148 2.44 15.73 12.57
N GLN A 149 1.98 15.90 13.80
CA GLN A 149 1.62 14.76 14.66
C GLN A 149 0.48 13.94 14.05
N LEU A 150 -0.56 14.59 13.54
CA LEU A 150 -1.67 13.91 12.89
C LEU A 150 -1.24 13.21 11.58
N SER A 151 -0.40 13.84 10.78
CA SER A 151 0.08 13.22 9.54
C SER A 151 0.98 12.02 9.80
N ILE A 152 1.84 12.09 10.82
CA ILE A 152 2.62 10.95 11.31
C ILE A 152 1.69 9.82 11.80
N SER A 153 0.63 10.16 12.53
CA SER A 153 -0.38 9.18 12.95
C SER A 153 -1.03 8.48 11.76
N ILE A 154 -1.36 9.22 10.68
CA ILE A 154 -1.88 8.63 9.43
C ILE A 154 -0.87 7.64 8.83
N CYS A 155 0.43 7.96 8.82
CA CYS A 155 1.47 7.04 8.33
C CYS A 155 1.49 5.72 9.12
N TYR A 156 1.48 5.78 10.45
CA TYR A 156 1.48 4.57 11.29
C TYR A 156 0.15 3.79 11.23
N ASN A 157 -0.97 4.50 11.11
CA ASN A 157 -2.28 3.87 10.88
C ASN A 157 -2.30 3.11 9.56
N THR A 158 -1.70 3.69 8.51
CA THR A 158 -1.53 3.06 7.19
C THR A 158 -0.69 1.80 7.30
N ARG A 159 0.49 1.88 7.93
CA ARG A 159 1.35 0.72 8.24
C ARG A 159 0.58 -0.41 8.91
N ASN A 160 -0.10 -0.11 10.01
CA ASN A 160 -0.80 -1.13 10.80
C ASN A 160 -1.97 -1.74 10.01
N ALA A 161 -2.68 -0.94 9.21
CA ALA A 161 -3.75 -1.46 8.37
C ALA A 161 -3.24 -2.44 7.30
N ILE A 162 -2.07 -2.16 6.72
CA ILE A 162 -1.42 -3.07 5.77
C ILE A 162 -0.96 -4.34 6.44
N LEU A 163 -0.20 -4.24 7.55
CA LEU A 163 0.36 -5.40 8.24
C LEU A 163 -0.70 -6.34 8.82
N ASN A 164 -1.89 -5.82 9.13
CA ASN A 164 -3.03 -6.64 9.56
C ASN A 164 -3.77 -7.32 8.39
N ASN A 165 -3.59 -6.86 7.15
CA ASN A 165 -4.28 -7.37 5.96
C ASN A 165 -3.34 -7.57 4.74
N PRO A 166 -2.16 -8.19 4.88
CA PRO A 166 -1.10 -8.12 3.86
C PRO A 166 -1.49 -8.76 2.52
N LEU A 167 -2.43 -9.71 2.52
CA LEU A 167 -2.82 -10.47 1.32
C LEU A 167 -4.23 -10.14 0.81
N ALA A 168 -4.93 -9.24 1.49
CA ALA A 168 -6.32 -8.90 1.20
C ALA A 168 -6.50 -7.38 1.03
N LEU A 169 -5.43 -6.68 0.65
CA LEU A 169 -5.53 -5.25 0.39
C LEU A 169 -6.50 -5.02 -0.78
N PRO A 170 -7.56 -4.22 -0.58
CA PRO A 170 -8.45 -3.87 -1.67
C PRO A 170 -7.72 -3.02 -2.71
N GLU A 171 -8.33 -2.89 -3.89
CA GLU A 171 -7.92 -1.87 -4.83
C GLU A 171 -8.09 -0.48 -4.16
N PRO A 172 -7.10 0.42 -4.24
CA PRO A 172 -7.21 1.74 -3.62
C PRO A 172 -8.19 2.64 -4.37
N LEU A 173 -8.96 3.44 -3.63
CA LEU A 173 -9.73 4.54 -4.20
C LEU A 173 -8.76 5.63 -4.69
N ASP A 174 -8.91 6.07 -5.93
CA ASP A 174 -8.17 7.24 -6.39
C ASP A 174 -8.60 8.49 -5.65
N SER A 175 -7.63 9.31 -5.25
CA SER A 175 -7.84 10.55 -4.48
C SER A 175 -8.85 11.53 -5.08
N LYS A 176 -9.03 11.54 -6.41
CA LYS A 176 -9.99 12.40 -7.13
C LYS A 176 -9.92 13.88 -6.68
N CYS A 177 -8.71 14.38 -6.47
CA CYS A 177 -8.48 15.79 -6.16
C CYS A 177 -8.94 16.66 -7.35
N PRO A 178 -9.60 17.81 -7.15
CA PRO A 178 -9.78 18.51 -5.87
C PRO A 178 -11.02 18.10 -5.05
N ASP A 179 -11.85 17.18 -5.54
CA ASP A 179 -13.15 16.85 -4.94
C ASP A 179 -13.05 15.96 -3.70
N PHE A 180 -11.84 15.65 -3.26
CA PHE A 180 -11.57 14.88 -2.05
C PHE A 180 -12.18 15.56 -0.82
N GLY A 181 -13.09 14.87 -0.13
CA GLY A 181 -13.90 15.43 0.96
C GLY A 181 -15.38 15.54 0.61
N ILE A 182 -15.71 15.67 -0.68
CA ILE A 182 -17.10 15.79 -1.18
C ILE A 182 -17.39 14.75 -2.26
N LEU A 183 -16.62 13.66 -2.28
CA LEU A 183 -16.80 12.62 -3.27
C LEU A 183 -18.19 12.01 -3.16
N SER A 184 -18.95 12.06 -4.26
CA SER A 184 -20.27 11.46 -4.35
C SER A 184 -20.14 9.94 -4.57
N ILE A 185 -19.86 9.22 -3.49
CA ILE A 185 -19.72 7.76 -3.47
C ILE A 185 -20.78 7.18 -2.55
N LYS A 186 -21.54 6.21 -3.03
CA LYS A 186 -22.54 5.50 -2.22
C LYS A 186 -21.84 4.72 -1.10
N LYS A 187 -22.46 4.63 0.07
CA LYS A 187 -21.86 3.93 1.24
C LYS A 187 -21.54 2.47 0.94
N GLU A 188 -22.36 1.83 0.12
CA GLU A 188 -22.19 0.44 -0.28
C GLU A 188 -20.94 0.25 -1.17
N ASP A 189 -20.65 1.25 -2.02
CA ASP A 189 -19.46 1.24 -2.87
C ASP A 189 -18.17 1.54 -2.08
N LEU A 190 -18.25 2.34 -1.01
CA LEU A 190 -17.11 2.59 -0.13
C LEU A 190 -16.59 1.31 0.55
N ASN A 191 -17.44 0.31 0.75
CA ASN A 191 -17.03 -0.96 1.37
C ASN A 191 -15.96 -1.70 0.56
N LYS A 192 -15.90 -1.48 -0.76
CA LYS A 192 -14.87 -2.08 -1.64
C LYS A 192 -13.46 -1.57 -1.34
N PHE A 193 -13.34 -0.40 -0.72
CA PHE A 193 -12.08 0.27 -0.41
C PHE A 193 -11.67 0.12 1.06
N LYS A 194 -12.49 -0.52 1.89
CA LYS A 194 -12.20 -0.69 3.31
C LYS A 194 -11.08 -1.71 3.51
N LEU A 195 -10.09 -1.35 4.33
CA LEU A 195 -8.99 -2.26 4.71
C LEU A 195 -9.44 -3.37 5.65
N ASN A 196 -10.56 -3.15 6.34
CA ASN A 196 -11.22 -4.06 7.28
C ASN A 196 -12.66 -3.58 7.46
N SER A 197 -13.59 -4.51 7.70
CA SER A 197 -15.03 -4.23 7.77
C SER A 197 -15.40 -3.10 8.74
N ASP A 198 -14.60 -2.93 9.81
CA ASP A 198 -14.97 -2.17 11.00
C ASP A 198 -14.15 -0.88 11.23
N SER A 199 -13.16 -0.53 10.40
CA SER A 199 -12.24 0.58 10.77
C SER A 199 -12.74 1.99 10.51
N GLY A 200 -13.83 2.16 9.76
CA GLY A 200 -14.19 3.46 9.21
C GLY A 200 -13.09 4.08 8.31
N LYS A 201 -12.07 3.31 7.90
CA LYS A 201 -10.97 3.76 7.05
C LYS A 201 -11.01 3.11 5.69
N ILE A 202 -10.63 3.87 4.67
CA ILE A 202 -10.53 3.43 3.28
C ILE A 202 -9.10 3.56 2.78
N TRP A 203 -8.74 2.66 1.88
CA TRP A 203 -7.47 2.61 1.19
C TRP A 203 -7.49 3.58 0.02
N ILE A 204 -6.57 4.54 0.00
CA ILE A 204 -6.55 5.62 -0.99
C ILE A 204 -5.20 5.69 -1.67
N ARG A 205 -5.21 5.89 -3.00
CA ARG A 205 -4.07 6.33 -3.77
C ARG A 205 -4.03 7.86 -3.78
N ALA A 206 -3.10 8.42 -3.02
CA ALA A 206 -2.82 9.84 -2.98
C ALA A 206 -2.31 10.35 -4.35
N ALA A 207 -2.38 11.66 -4.57
CA ALA A 207 -2.00 12.31 -5.83
C ALA A 207 -0.51 12.09 -6.19
N ASN A 208 0.34 11.83 -5.21
CA ASN A 208 1.75 11.48 -5.42
C ASN A 208 1.98 9.97 -5.68
N GLY A 209 0.91 9.18 -5.85
CA GLY A 209 0.95 7.75 -6.11
C GLY A 209 1.13 6.87 -4.86
N LYS A 210 1.29 7.46 -3.67
CA LYS A 210 1.40 6.71 -2.41
C LYS A 210 0.05 6.20 -1.93
N PHE A 211 0.08 5.14 -1.14
CA PHE A 211 -1.13 4.61 -0.54
C PHE A 211 -1.27 5.03 0.92
N LEU A 212 -2.46 5.49 1.30
CA LEU A 212 -2.79 5.97 2.64
C LEU A 212 -4.09 5.33 3.12
N ALA A 213 -4.15 5.03 4.41
CA ALA A 213 -5.38 4.67 5.09
C ALA A 213 -5.98 5.91 5.76
N VAL A 214 -7.07 6.42 5.22
CA VAL A 214 -7.75 7.62 5.73
C VAL A 214 -9.17 7.30 6.14
N ARG A 215 -9.77 8.12 7.01
CA ARG A 215 -11.17 7.93 7.41
C ARG A 215 -12.10 8.19 6.21
N ASN A 216 -13.19 7.42 6.13
CA ASN A 216 -14.15 7.47 5.03
C ASN A 216 -14.96 8.79 4.98
N ASP A 217 -15.37 9.29 6.14
CA ASP A 217 -16.09 10.55 6.30
C ASP A 217 -15.26 11.74 5.79
N GLN A 218 -13.94 11.69 6.00
CA GLN A 218 -13.03 12.73 5.53
C GLN A 218 -12.83 12.73 4.00
N ALA A 219 -13.23 11.67 3.31
CA ALA A 219 -13.19 11.59 1.85
C ALA A 219 -14.51 12.00 1.18
N THR A 220 -15.63 12.03 1.92
CA THR A 220 -16.99 12.08 1.33
C THR A 220 -17.96 13.03 2.02
N GLU A 221 -17.73 13.40 3.28
CA GLU A 221 -18.69 14.09 4.14
C GLU A 221 -18.17 15.43 4.70
N ALA A 222 -17.33 16.16 3.96
CA ALA A 222 -16.77 17.44 4.40
C ALA A 222 -17.86 18.47 4.78
N PHE A 223 -19.03 18.44 4.14
CA PHE A 223 -20.15 19.32 4.50
C PHE A 223 -20.89 18.95 5.79
N LYS A 224 -20.56 17.81 6.42
CA LYS A 224 -21.09 17.43 7.73
C LYS A 224 -20.17 17.78 8.89
N ILE A 225 -18.98 18.33 8.59
CA ILE A 225 -18.05 18.83 9.61
C ILE A 225 -18.80 19.85 10.47
N SER A 226 -18.70 19.67 11.79
CA SER A 226 -19.50 20.43 12.76
C SER A 226 -18.68 21.08 13.87
N ASN A 227 -17.37 20.81 13.89
CA ASN A 227 -16.47 21.34 14.92
C ASN A 227 -15.05 21.53 14.40
N ASP A 228 -14.28 22.24 15.23
CA ASP A 228 -12.92 22.64 14.94
C ASP A 228 -11.92 21.50 14.74
N ASP A 229 -12.06 20.42 15.48
CA ASP A 229 -11.18 19.27 15.38
C ASP A 229 -11.45 18.52 14.08
N GLU A 230 -12.72 18.22 13.75
CA GLU A 230 -13.11 17.60 12.47
C GLU A 230 -12.61 18.40 11.27
N LEU A 231 -12.76 19.72 11.30
CA LEU A 231 -12.27 20.60 10.23
C LEU A 231 -10.74 20.52 10.09
N PHE A 232 -10.02 20.47 11.21
CA PHE A 232 -8.56 20.34 11.18
C PHE A 232 -8.09 18.98 10.67
N TYR A 233 -8.73 17.90 11.12
CA TYR A 233 -8.48 16.56 10.60
C TYR A 233 -8.77 16.46 9.10
N TYR A 234 -9.86 17.08 8.63
CA TYR A 234 -10.19 17.15 7.22
C TYR A 234 -9.07 17.81 6.42
N TYR A 235 -8.60 18.99 6.85
CA TYR A 235 -7.49 19.68 6.21
C TYR A 235 -6.22 18.81 6.14
N VAL A 236 -5.81 18.18 7.25
CA VAL A 236 -4.59 17.35 7.26
C VAL A 236 -4.72 16.14 6.34
N ASN A 237 -5.88 15.46 6.33
CA ASN A 237 -6.14 14.35 5.41
C ASN A 237 -6.09 14.82 3.95
N PHE A 238 -6.77 15.93 3.63
CA PHE A 238 -6.71 16.51 2.30
C PHE A 238 -5.27 16.85 1.91
N ALA A 239 -4.50 17.48 2.79
CA ALA A 239 -3.12 17.86 2.50
C ALA A 239 -2.20 16.65 2.27
N MET A 240 -2.43 15.55 3.00
CA MET A 240 -1.73 14.28 2.81
C MET A 240 -2.10 13.60 1.49
N VAL A 241 -3.37 13.64 1.09
CA VAL A 241 -3.89 12.96 -0.11
C VAL A 241 -3.70 13.78 -1.39
N CYS A 242 -3.99 15.09 -1.34
CA CYS A 242 -4.10 15.99 -2.48
C CYS A 242 -3.01 17.07 -2.55
N GLY A 243 -2.09 17.09 -1.58
CA GLY A 243 -1.03 18.09 -1.46
C GLY A 243 -1.40 19.26 -0.58
N GLU A 244 -0.39 19.93 -0.03
CA GLU A 244 -0.54 20.99 0.96
C GLU A 244 -1.08 22.30 0.33
N ARG A 245 -2.40 22.47 0.41
CA ARG A 245 -3.15 23.65 -0.01
C ARG A 245 -4.50 23.65 0.70
N VAL A 246 -5.18 24.80 0.72
CA VAL A 246 -6.57 24.89 1.19
C VAL A 246 -7.47 24.10 0.21
N PRO A 247 -8.32 23.19 0.69
CA PRO A 247 -9.29 22.50 -0.16
C PRO A 247 -10.18 23.51 -0.91
N PRO A 248 -10.48 23.33 -2.21
CA PRO A 248 -11.23 24.35 -2.96
C PRO A 248 -12.67 24.59 -2.51
N HIS A 249 -13.25 23.66 -1.77
CA HIS A 249 -14.61 23.76 -1.21
C HIS A 249 -14.58 24.02 0.30
N PHE A 250 -13.45 24.45 0.84
CA PHE A 250 -13.28 24.66 2.27
C PHE A 250 -14.17 25.79 2.79
N ASP A 251 -14.29 26.87 2.03
CA ASP A 251 -15.09 28.06 2.33
C ASP A 251 -16.60 27.81 2.39
N VAL A 252 -17.10 26.84 1.62
CA VAL A 252 -18.52 26.46 1.58
C VAL A 252 -18.87 25.32 2.55
N ILE A 253 -17.98 24.99 3.49
CA ILE A 253 -18.31 24.06 4.58
C ILE A 253 -19.30 24.75 5.52
N PRO A 254 -20.51 24.20 5.77
CA PRO A 254 -21.56 24.88 6.53
C PRO A 254 -21.14 25.33 7.93
N TYR A 255 -20.31 24.55 8.62
CA TYR A 255 -19.75 24.94 9.91
C TYR A 255 -18.95 26.25 9.84
N LEU A 256 -18.16 26.44 8.77
CA LEU A 256 -17.46 27.69 8.54
C LEU A 256 -18.40 28.82 8.15
N GLU A 257 -19.47 28.54 7.41
CA GLU A 257 -20.50 29.56 7.21
C GLU A 257 -21.09 30.01 8.55
N THR A 258 -21.53 29.09 9.41
CA THR A 258 -22.11 29.43 10.72
C THR A 258 -21.17 30.18 11.64
N GLU A 259 -19.86 29.91 11.56
CA GLU A 259 -18.81 30.60 12.31
C GLU A 259 -18.31 31.88 11.60
N SER A 260 -18.61 32.07 10.31
CA SER A 260 -18.24 33.26 9.54
C SER A 260 -19.12 34.46 9.89
N THR A 261 -18.68 35.66 9.49
CA THR A 261 -19.51 36.87 9.59
C THR A 261 -20.86 36.68 8.94
N GLU A 262 -20.90 36.10 7.73
CA GLU A 262 -22.14 35.96 6.96
C GLU A 262 -23.12 34.97 7.59
N GLY A 263 -22.64 33.84 8.13
CA GLY A 263 -23.54 32.92 8.85
C GLY A 263 -23.88 33.36 10.25
N CYS A 264 -23.00 34.11 10.93
CA CYS A 264 -23.34 34.82 12.16
C CYS A 264 -24.48 35.81 11.91
N ILE A 265 -24.39 36.64 10.86
CA ILE A 265 -25.47 37.58 10.48
C ILE A 265 -26.75 36.82 10.12
N ARG A 266 -26.64 35.71 9.40
CA ARG A 266 -27.80 34.88 9.00
C ARG A 266 -28.57 34.32 10.20
N HIS A 267 -27.89 34.02 11.31
CA HIS A 267 -28.47 33.45 12.54
C HIS A 267 -28.55 34.46 13.70
N ALA A 268 -28.20 35.72 13.46
CA ALA A 268 -28.27 36.80 14.42
C ALA A 268 -29.73 37.02 14.87
N ASP A 269 -29.92 37.27 16.16
CA ASP A 269 -31.24 37.61 16.70
C ASP A 269 -31.74 38.91 16.07
N LYS A 270 -32.75 38.79 15.20
CA LYS A 270 -33.33 39.92 14.46
C LYS A 270 -34.02 40.96 15.35
N SER A 271 -34.26 40.64 16.62
CA SER A 271 -34.80 41.58 17.60
C SER A 271 -33.72 42.39 18.31
N ASN A 272 -32.44 41.97 18.25
CA ASN A 272 -31.31 42.71 18.79
C ASN A 272 -30.66 43.57 17.68
N PRO A 273 -30.77 44.92 17.74
CA PRO A 273 -30.22 45.81 16.73
C PRO A 273 -28.68 45.83 16.67
N ARG A 274 -27.99 45.23 17.66
CA ARG A 274 -26.53 45.09 17.65
C ARG A 274 -26.05 43.74 17.13
N ALA A 275 -26.91 42.75 16.92
CA ALA A 275 -26.48 41.38 16.64
C ALA A 275 -25.65 41.26 15.35
N GLU A 276 -25.95 42.06 14.31
CA GLU A 276 -25.14 42.14 13.10
C GLU A 276 -23.76 42.80 13.34
N ALA A 277 -23.72 43.89 14.11
CA ALA A 277 -22.46 44.55 14.48
C ALA A 277 -21.57 43.65 15.35
N GLU A 278 -22.15 42.89 16.29
CA GLU A 278 -21.46 41.90 17.11
C GLU A 278 -20.82 40.78 16.25
N CYS A 279 -21.45 40.41 15.12
CA CYS A 279 -20.88 39.48 14.15
C CYS A 279 -19.65 40.07 13.43
N TYR A 280 -19.72 41.33 13.00
CA TYR A 280 -18.57 42.03 12.42
C TYR A 280 -17.43 42.21 13.44
N GLU A 281 -17.75 42.52 14.69
CA GLU A 281 -16.79 42.63 15.79
C GLU A 281 -16.13 41.28 16.10
N LYS A 282 -16.89 40.19 16.21
CA LYS A 282 -16.36 38.83 16.38
C LYS A 282 -15.49 38.35 15.22
N THR A 283 -15.85 38.69 13.98
CA THR A 283 -15.07 38.24 12.81
C THR A 283 -13.82 39.08 12.60
N ASN A 284 -13.86 40.37 12.93
CA ASN A 284 -12.65 41.20 13.03
C ASN A 284 -11.72 40.71 14.14
N GLU A 285 -12.28 40.09 15.18
CA GLU A 285 -11.51 39.36 16.18
C GLU A 285 -11.04 37.98 15.66
N ASN A 286 -11.78 37.21 14.83
CA ASN A 286 -11.28 35.92 14.34
C ASN A 286 -11.89 35.15 13.16
N PHE A 287 -10.99 34.49 12.39
CA PHE A 287 -10.93 33.00 12.28
C PHE A 287 -9.62 32.53 11.60
N LEU A 288 -9.20 33.16 10.49
CA LEU A 288 -7.91 32.86 9.84
C LEU A 288 -6.70 33.43 10.60
N ASN A 289 -6.93 34.42 11.47
CA ASN A 289 -5.90 35.04 12.29
C ASN A 289 -5.67 34.33 13.62
N ASP A 290 -6.65 33.94 14.45
CA ASP A 290 -6.34 33.28 15.75
C ASP A 290 -6.50 31.76 15.79
N LYS A 291 -7.06 31.08 14.78
CA LYS A 291 -6.69 29.66 14.66
C LYS A 291 -5.20 29.62 14.33
N PHE A 292 -4.75 30.28 13.26
CA PHE A 292 -3.33 30.24 12.91
C PHE A 292 -2.40 31.29 13.58
N LYS A 293 -2.80 31.96 14.67
CA LYS A 293 -1.89 32.70 15.56
C LYS A 293 -2.28 32.47 17.01
N LYS A 294 -1.24 32.34 17.85
CA LYS A 294 -1.24 32.28 19.33
C LYS A 294 -1.56 30.91 19.95
N LYS A 295 -0.53 30.10 20.11
CA LYS A 295 0.43 30.25 21.22
C LYS A 295 1.84 30.06 20.67
#